data_AF-A0A2H9RKC3-F1
#
_entry.id   AF-A0A2H9RKC3-F1
#
_cell.length_a   1.000
_cell.length_b   1.000
_cell.length_c   1.000
_cell.angle_alpha   90.00
_cell.angle_beta   90.00
_cell.angle_gamma   90.00
#
_symmetry.space_group_name_H-M   'P 1'
#
loop_
_entity.id
_entity.type
_entity.pdbx_description
1 polymer ?
#
loop_
_entity_poly.entity_id
_entity_poly.type
_entity_poly.pdbx_seq_one_letter_code
_entity_poly.pdbx_strand_id
1 'polypeptide(L)'
;MSKIEARIIMELMGRPAAHVKETLQTLLTRLGSEKGVTILNKKNYDPKKINDSNELYSCFAEVELQLESIESMLYVIFAYSPSNLEIISPENLKISNADLNVFFNSLLDRIHTHGAILKRAVGERDILLRQMEYLSQNLGSKVTDLLKKKESVSPKLSPANIQKGNAKKPKSGKKKSKK
;
A
#
# COMPACT_ATOMS: atom_id res chain seq x y z
N MET A 1 -16.89 -2.30 -31.79
CA MET A 1 -17.17 -1.33 -30.72
C MET A 1 -16.20 -0.18 -30.85
N SER A 2 -16.59 1.03 -30.47
CA SER A 2 -15.66 2.16 -30.35
C SER A 2 -14.60 1.83 -29.30
N LYS A 3 -13.33 2.14 -29.60
CA LYS A 3 -12.23 2.02 -28.63
C LYS A 3 -12.47 2.97 -27.46
N ILE A 4 -12.05 2.57 -26.27
CA ILE A 4 -12.18 3.37 -25.04
C ILE A 4 -10.83 4.02 -24.77
N GLU A 5 -10.82 5.33 -24.59
CA GLU A 5 -9.64 6.07 -24.16
C GLU A 5 -9.81 6.43 -22.69
N ALA A 6 -8.80 6.10 -21.89
CA ALA A 6 -8.83 6.33 -20.45
C ALA A 6 -7.45 6.79 -19.96
N ARG A 7 -7.44 7.61 -18.92
CA ARG A 7 -6.24 7.96 -18.16
C ARG A 7 -6.29 7.23 -16.83
N ILE A 8 -5.19 6.57 -16.49
CA ILE A 8 -5.02 5.92 -15.20
C ILE A 8 -3.87 6.52 -14.42
N ILE A 9 -3.97 6.46 -13.10
CA ILE A 9 -2.87 6.74 -12.19
C ILE A 9 -2.48 5.43 -11.53
N MET A 10 -1.22 5.05 -11.69
CA MET A 10 -0.60 3.92 -11.00
C MET A 10 0.25 4.48 -9.87
N GLU A 11 -0.01 4.05 -8.64
CA GLU A 11 0.80 4.42 -7.48
C GLU A 11 1.42 3.17 -6.86
N LEU A 12 2.66 3.31 -6.41
CA LEU A 12 3.36 2.28 -5.66
C LEU A 12 4.12 2.89 -4.49
N MET A 13 3.99 2.25 -3.33
CA MET A 13 4.69 2.62 -2.11
C MET A 13 5.55 1.45 -1.62
N GLY A 14 6.77 1.73 -1.19
CA GLY A 14 7.68 0.69 -0.69
C GLY A 14 9.06 1.19 -0.28
N ARG A 15 9.99 0.23 -0.13
CA ARG A 15 11.39 0.47 0.25
C ARG A 15 12.32 -0.46 -0.54
N PRO A 16 13.54 -0.03 -0.90
CA PRO A 16 14.03 1.34 -0.98
C PRO A 16 13.50 2.06 -2.24
N ALA A 17 13.77 3.37 -2.36
CA ALA A 17 13.29 4.21 -3.48
C ALA A 17 13.57 3.62 -4.89
N ALA A 18 14.74 3.02 -5.09
CA ALA A 18 15.13 2.42 -6.37
C ALA A 18 14.19 1.27 -6.78
N HIS A 19 13.90 0.35 -5.85
CA HIS A 19 13.01 -0.79 -6.12
C HIS A 19 11.59 -0.36 -6.41
N VAL A 20 11.12 0.72 -5.76
CA VAL A 20 9.79 1.28 -5.99
C VAL A 20 9.67 1.79 -7.44
N LYS A 21 10.67 2.52 -7.92
CA LYS A 21 10.70 3.01 -9.31
C LYS A 21 10.78 1.86 -10.33
N GLU A 22 11.66 0.90 -10.12
CA GLU A 22 11.86 -0.24 -11.02
C GLU A 22 10.62 -1.15 -11.08
N THR A 23 9.99 -1.40 -9.93
CA THR A 23 8.75 -2.21 -9.86
C THR A 23 7.62 -1.52 -10.61
N LEU A 24 7.46 -0.20 -10.43
CA LEU A 24 6.45 0.56 -11.18
C LEU A 24 6.72 0.48 -12.69
N GLN A 25 7.97 0.64 -13.14
CA GLN A 25 8.33 0.52 -14.55
C GLN A 25 8.06 -0.88 -15.11
N THR A 26 8.37 -1.93 -14.34
CA THR A 26 8.08 -3.32 -14.72
C THR A 26 6.58 -3.53 -14.87
N LEU A 27 5.79 -2.99 -13.94
CA LEU A 27 4.33 -3.09 -13.97
C LEU A 27 3.73 -2.35 -15.18
N LEU A 28 4.24 -1.17 -15.52
CA LEU A 28 3.85 -0.44 -16.73
C LEU A 28 4.24 -1.17 -18.02
N THR A 29 5.38 -1.86 -18.02
CA THR A 29 5.84 -2.64 -19.18
C THR A 29 4.92 -3.85 -19.41
N ARG A 30 4.52 -4.53 -18.34
CA ARG A 30 3.54 -5.62 -18.40
C ARG A 30 2.19 -5.13 -18.90
N LEU A 31 1.69 -4.01 -18.35
CA LEU A 31 0.44 -3.39 -18.78
C LEU A 31 0.43 -3.10 -20.29
N GLY A 32 1.54 -2.58 -20.83
CA GLY A 32 1.66 -2.31 -22.27
C GLY A 32 1.79 -3.57 -23.15
N SER A 33 1.97 -4.75 -22.55
CA SER A 33 2.02 -6.03 -23.24
C SER A 33 0.70 -6.80 -23.19
N GLU A 34 -0.30 -6.27 -22.47
CA GLU A 34 -1.61 -6.91 -22.33
C GLU A 34 -2.41 -6.83 -23.63
N LYS A 35 -3.11 -7.92 -23.95
CA LYS A 35 -3.98 -7.96 -25.12
C LYS A 35 -5.13 -6.95 -24.95
N GLY A 36 -5.39 -6.15 -25.97
CA GLY A 36 -6.47 -5.16 -25.95
C GLY A 36 -6.14 -3.87 -25.21
N VAL A 37 -4.88 -3.69 -24.78
CA VAL A 37 -4.37 -2.47 -24.13
C VAL A 37 -3.29 -1.85 -25.01
N THR A 38 -3.39 -0.56 -25.30
CA THR A 38 -2.36 0.22 -25.98
C THR A 38 -2.03 1.45 -25.16
N ILE A 39 -0.76 1.64 -24.82
CA ILE A 39 -0.29 2.85 -24.12
C ILE A 39 -0.10 3.96 -25.15
N LEU A 40 -0.87 5.04 -25.03
CA LEU A 40 -0.75 6.23 -25.88
C LEU A 40 0.32 7.18 -25.35
N ASN A 41 0.32 7.39 -24.03
CA ASN A 41 1.23 8.30 -23.36
C ASN A 41 1.55 7.79 -21.95
N LYS A 42 2.73 8.11 -21.44
CA LYS A 42 3.13 7.78 -20.07
C LYS A 42 4.00 8.89 -19.47
N LYS A 43 3.70 9.25 -18.24
CA LYS A 43 4.46 10.22 -17.46
C LYS A 43 4.80 9.61 -16.11
N ASN A 44 6.10 9.35 -15.91
CA ASN A 44 6.61 8.77 -14.68
C ASN A 44 7.12 9.89 -13.76
N TYR A 45 6.80 9.80 -12.48
CA TYR A 45 7.29 10.71 -11.46
C TYR A 45 8.29 10.02 -10.54
N ASP A 46 9.31 10.75 -10.10
CA ASP A 46 10.34 10.19 -9.23
C ASP A 46 9.79 9.89 -7.82
N PRO A 47 10.31 8.83 -7.16
CA PRO A 47 9.89 8.47 -5.82
C PRO A 47 10.13 9.61 -4.83
N LYS A 48 9.09 9.96 -4.06
CA LYS A 48 9.15 10.92 -2.97
C LYS A 48 9.09 10.19 -1.64
N LYS A 49 9.89 10.66 -0.68
CA LYS A 49 9.87 10.16 0.69
C LYS A 49 8.56 10.62 1.36
N ILE A 50 7.88 9.70 2.03
CA ILE A 50 6.67 10.01 2.78
C ILE A 50 7.08 10.58 4.15
N ASN A 51 6.59 11.77 4.47
CA ASN A 51 6.83 12.41 5.77
C ASN A 51 6.33 11.48 6.91
N ASP A 52 7.02 11.50 8.05
CA ASP A 52 6.69 10.70 9.25
C ASP A 52 6.86 9.17 9.13
N SER A 53 7.52 8.66 8.09
CA SER A 53 7.80 7.23 7.94
C SER A 53 9.29 6.94 7.74
N ASN A 54 9.83 5.95 8.47
CA ASN A 54 11.21 5.51 8.30
C ASN A 54 11.37 4.89 6.90
N GLU A 55 12.15 5.55 6.05
CA GLU A 55 12.61 5.05 4.74
C GLU A 55 11.52 4.56 3.77
N LEU A 56 10.28 5.06 3.88
CA LEU A 56 9.22 4.72 2.94
C LEU A 56 9.15 5.75 1.81
N TYR A 57 8.99 5.26 0.59
CA TYR A 57 8.92 6.07 -0.62
C TYR A 57 7.64 5.71 -1.38
N SER A 58 6.98 6.72 -1.95
CA SER A 58 5.90 6.54 -2.94
C SER A 58 6.33 7.13 -4.28
N CYS A 59 5.99 6.44 -5.36
CA CYS A 59 6.06 6.98 -6.71
C CYS A 59 4.74 6.72 -7.42
N PHE A 60 4.43 7.56 -8.41
CA PHE A 60 3.26 7.36 -9.25
C PHE A 60 3.60 7.61 -10.72
N ALA A 61 2.77 7.05 -11.60
CA ALA A 61 2.80 7.29 -13.03
C ALA A 61 1.40 7.56 -13.54
N GLU A 62 1.30 8.55 -14.42
CA GLU A 62 0.09 8.81 -15.21
C GLU A 62 0.24 8.13 -16.56
N VAL A 63 -0.78 7.38 -16.96
CA VAL A 63 -0.75 6.60 -18.21
C VAL A 63 -2.05 6.84 -18.96
N GLU A 64 -1.93 7.21 -20.22
CA GLU A 64 -3.07 7.28 -21.14
C GLU A 64 -3.11 5.98 -21.94
N LEU A 65 -4.28 5.34 -21.93
CA LEU A 65 -4.54 4.04 -22.50
C LEU A 65 -5.63 4.14 -23.55
N GLN A 66 -5.47 3.38 -24.62
CA GLN A 66 -6.53 3.00 -25.52
C GLN A 66 -6.85 1.52 -25.31
N LEU A 67 -8.12 1.22 -25.08
CA LEU A 67 -8.64 -0.09 -24.71
C LEU A 67 -9.61 -0.56 -25.80
N GLU A 68 -9.50 -1.82 -26.21
CA GLU A 68 -10.31 -2.36 -27.30
C GLU A 68 -11.77 -2.64 -26.89
N SER A 69 -11.99 -2.93 -25.62
CA SER A 69 -13.29 -3.33 -25.09
C SER A 69 -13.44 -2.93 -23.61
N ILE A 70 -14.69 -2.94 -23.13
CA ILE A 70 -14.96 -2.77 -21.71
C ILE A 70 -14.35 -3.90 -20.87
N GLU A 71 -14.29 -5.12 -21.42
CA GLU A 71 -13.62 -6.26 -20.79
C GLU A 71 -12.13 -5.96 -20.53
N SER A 72 -11.43 -5.37 -21.51
CA SER A 72 -10.02 -4.96 -21.37
C SER A 72 -9.86 -3.89 -20.29
N MET A 73 -10.78 -2.91 -20.24
CA MET A 73 -10.79 -1.88 -19.19
C MET A 73 -10.96 -2.49 -17.79
N LEU A 74 -11.94 -3.38 -17.65
CA LEU A 74 -12.24 -4.05 -16.39
C LEU A 74 -11.07 -4.93 -15.96
N TYR A 75 -10.46 -5.66 -16.90
CA TYR A 75 -9.24 -6.42 -16.65
C TYR A 75 -8.13 -5.53 -16.08
N VAL A 76 -7.87 -4.36 -16.68
CA VAL A 76 -6.87 -3.40 -16.17
C VAL A 76 -7.21 -2.97 -14.74
N ILE A 77 -8.48 -2.64 -14.46
CA ILE A 77 -8.92 -2.25 -13.11
C ILE A 77 -8.62 -3.36 -12.08
N PHE A 78 -8.91 -4.63 -12.40
CA PHE A 78 -8.76 -5.72 -11.44
C PHE A 78 -7.35 -6.30 -11.34
N ALA A 79 -6.64 -6.40 -12.45
CA ALA A 79 -5.30 -7.00 -12.48
C ALA A 79 -4.24 -6.01 -11.99
N TYR A 80 -4.39 -4.73 -12.33
CA TYR A 80 -3.40 -3.69 -12.05
C TYR A 80 -3.83 -2.75 -10.92
N SER A 81 -5.13 -2.69 -10.58
CA SER A 81 -5.66 -1.90 -9.46
C SER A 81 -5.10 -0.48 -9.40
N PRO A 82 -5.34 0.34 -10.44
CA PRO A 82 -4.90 1.72 -10.46
C PRO A 82 -5.52 2.49 -9.29
N SER A 83 -4.84 3.53 -8.81
CA SER A 83 -5.39 4.41 -7.77
C SER A 83 -6.52 5.29 -8.30
N ASN A 84 -6.50 5.60 -9.60
CA ASN A 84 -7.55 6.34 -10.29
C ASN A 84 -7.71 5.88 -11.75
N LEU A 85 -8.94 5.89 -12.25
CA LEU A 85 -9.27 5.67 -13.65
C LEU A 85 -10.28 6.73 -14.12
N GLU A 86 -9.94 7.44 -15.19
CA GLU A 86 -10.74 8.48 -15.81
C GLU A 86 -11.00 8.10 -17.28
N ILE A 87 -12.27 8.03 -17.69
CA ILE A 87 -12.65 7.72 -19.07
C ILE A 87 -12.70 9.05 -19.85
N ILE A 88 -11.89 9.15 -20.91
CA ILE A 88 -11.82 10.33 -21.78
C ILE A 88 -12.83 10.20 -22.92
N SER A 89 -12.96 9.00 -23.49
CA SER A 89 -13.85 8.73 -24.63
C SER A 89 -14.22 7.24 -24.68
N PRO A 90 -15.41 6.86 -25.16
CA PRO A 90 -16.53 7.71 -25.59
C PRO A 90 -17.37 8.23 -24.41
N GLU A 91 -18.17 9.27 -24.65
CA GLU A 91 -19.13 9.80 -23.67
C GLU A 91 -20.22 8.76 -23.30
N ASN A 92 -20.63 7.95 -24.28
CA ASN A 92 -21.65 6.92 -24.09
C ASN A 92 -21.06 5.53 -24.35
N LEU A 93 -21.12 4.66 -23.33
CA LEU A 93 -20.74 3.26 -23.44
C LEU A 93 -21.98 2.38 -23.67
N LYS A 94 -21.97 1.60 -24.75
CA LYS A 94 -22.98 0.56 -25.00
C LYS A 94 -22.45 -0.78 -24.53
N ILE A 95 -23.11 -1.36 -23.53
CA ILE A 95 -22.73 -2.63 -22.91
C ILE A 95 -23.87 -3.62 -23.12
N SER A 96 -23.58 -4.81 -23.62
CA SER A 96 -24.59 -5.85 -23.76
C SER A 96 -24.77 -6.65 -22.46
N ASN A 97 -25.90 -7.34 -22.33
CA ASN A 97 -26.11 -8.27 -21.20
C ASN A 97 -25.05 -9.39 -21.17
N ALA A 98 -24.54 -9.81 -22.32
CA ALA A 98 -23.47 -10.79 -22.39
C ALA A 98 -22.17 -10.25 -21.77
N ASP A 99 -21.79 -9.01 -22.10
CA ASP A 99 -20.60 -8.36 -21.54
C ASP A 99 -20.71 -8.18 -20.03
N LEU A 100 -21.89 -7.76 -19.53
CA LEU A 100 -22.14 -7.64 -18.10
C LEU A 100 -22.05 -8.99 -17.39
N ASN A 101 -22.62 -10.05 -17.96
CA ASN A 101 -22.55 -11.39 -17.37
C ASN A 101 -21.11 -11.89 -17.27
N VAL A 102 -20.30 -11.72 -18.33
CA VAL A 102 -18.88 -12.07 -18.31
C VAL A 102 -18.14 -11.28 -17.23
N PHE A 103 -18.40 -9.97 -17.15
CA PHE A 103 -17.81 -9.12 -16.13
C PHE A 103 -18.17 -9.57 -14.71
N PHE A 104 -19.46 -9.70 -14.39
CA PHE A 104 -19.91 -10.03 -13.03
C PHE A 104 -19.43 -11.41 -12.60
N ASN A 105 -19.41 -12.39 -13.50
CA ASN A 105 -18.86 -13.71 -13.18
C ASN A 105 -17.34 -13.64 -12.90
N SER A 106 -16.59 -12.91 -13.73
CA SER A 106 -15.15 -12.72 -13.51
C SER A 106 -14.86 -11.96 -12.20
N LEU A 107 -15.70 -10.98 -11.88
CA LEU A 107 -15.64 -10.25 -10.61
C LEU A 107 -15.91 -11.17 -9.42
N LEU A 108 -16.97 -11.97 -9.50
CA LEU A 108 -17.33 -12.93 -8.45
C LEU A 108 -16.20 -13.95 -8.22
N ASP A 109 -15.64 -14.51 -9.29
CA ASP A 109 -14.51 -15.43 -9.21
C ASP A 109 -13.31 -14.81 -8.49
N ARG A 110 -12.99 -13.55 -8.82
CA ARG A 110 -11.89 -12.81 -8.19
C ARG A 110 -12.18 -12.54 -6.71
N ILE A 111 -13.39 -12.13 -6.36
CA ILE A 111 -13.83 -11.92 -4.96
C ILE A 111 -13.73 -13.23 -4.17
N HIS A 112 -14.21 -14.34 -4.73
CA HIS A 112 -14.12 -15.65 -4.08
C HIS A 112 -12.68 -16.08 -3.86
N THR A 113 -11.82 -15.88 -4.85
CA THR A 113 -10.38 -16.19 -4.76
C THR A 113 -9.71 -15.37 -3.66
N HIS A 114 -9.91 -14.05 -3.64
CA HIS A 114 -9.37 -13.18 -2.59
C HIS A 114 -9.92 -13.55 -1.21
N GLY A 115 -11.21 -13.86 -1.12
CA GLY A 115 -11.84 -14.32 0.13
C GLY A 115 -11.21 -15.62 0.65
N ALA A 116 -10.89 -16.57 -0.23
CA ALA A 116 -10.20 -17.81 0.14
C ALA A 116 -8.77 -17.53 0.65
N ILE A 117 -8.02 -16.67 -0.04
CA ILE A 117 -6.67 -16.26 0.39
C ILE A 117 -6.72 -15.59 1.77
N LEU A 118 -7.65 -14.66 1.98
CA LEU A 118 -7.79 -13.96 3.26
C LEU A 118 -8.15 -14.92 4.40
N LYS A 119 -9.13 -15.80 4.19
CA LYS A 119 -9.52 -16.81 5.20
C LYS A 119 -8.34 -17.71 5.57
N ARG A 120 -7.56 -18.14 4.59
CA ARG A 120 -6.34 -18.92 4.82
C ARG A 120 -5.31 -18.14 5.63
N ALA A 121 -5.02 -16.90 5.25
CA ALA A 121 -4.06 -16.05 5.95
C ALA A 121 -4.47 -15.79 7.41
N VAL A 122 -5.75 -15.54 7.66
CA VAL A 122 -6.28 -15.37 9.03
C VAL A 122 -6.18 -16.67 9.82
N GLY A 123 -6.52 -17.82 9.22
CA GLY A 123 -6.38 -19.12 9.87
C GLY A 123 -4.94 -19.47 10.23
N GLU A 124 -4.00 -19.25 9.31
CA GLU A 124 -2.56 -19.45 9.56
C GLU A 124 -2.05 -18.51 10.66
N ARG A 125 -2.45 -17.23 10.64
CA ARG A 125 -2.14 -16.26 11.71
C ARG A 125 -2.61 -16.76 13.08
N ASP A 126 -3.86 -17.23 13.17
CA ASP A 126 -4.43 -17.67 14.44
C ASP A 126 -3.75 -18.93 14.99
N ILE A 127 -3.36 -19.87 14.12
CA ILE A 127 -2.57 -21.04 14.51
C ILE A 127 -1.20 -20.59 15.04
N LEU A 128 -0.51 -19.69 14.33
CA LEU A 128 0.79 -19.18 14.73
C LEU A 128 0.74 -18.46 16.09
N LEU A 129 -0.27 -17.62 16.32
CA LEU A 129 -0.45 -16.93 17.61
C LEU A 129 -0.64 -17.92 18.76
N ARG A 130 -1.44 -18.97 18.57
CA ARG A 130 -1.62 -20.03 19.57
C ARG A 130 -0.32 -20.77 19.87
N GLN A 131 0.48 -21.06 18.84
CA GLN A 131 1.80 -21.69 19.01
C GLN A 131 2.75 -20.78 19.77
N MET A 132 2.79 -19.48 19.45
CA MET A 132 3.61 -18.51 20.17
C MET A 132 3.21 -18.40 21.64
N GLU A 133 1.91 -18.39 21.94
CA GLU A 133 1.39 -18.36 23.32
C GLU A 133 1.78 -19.62 24.10
N TYR A 134 1.59 -20.80 23.51
CA TYR A 134 2.02 -22.08 24.09
C TYR A 134 3.52 -22.11 24.40
N LEU A 135 4.35 -21.63 23.45
CA LEU A 135 5.80 -21.54 23.64
C LEU A 135 6.17 -20.53 24.72
N SER A 136 5.50 -19.38 24.77
CA SER A 136 5.72 -18.35 25.80
C SER A 136 5.41 -18.86 27.20
N GLN A 137 4.34 -19.62 27.36
CA GLN A 137 3.94 -20.18 28.66
C GLN A 137 4.86 -21.32 29.10
N ASN A 138 5.29 -22.18 28.17
CA ASN A 138 6.09 -23.37 28.51
C ASN A 138 7.62 -23.14 28.53
N LEU A 139 8.13 -22.12 27.84
CA LEU A 139 9.56 -21.79 27.78
C LEU A 139 9.91 -20.51 28.57
N GLY A 140 9.02 -20.07 29.46
CA GLY A 140 8.92 -18.73 30.09
C GLY A 140 10.15 -18.14 30.81
N SER A 141 11.33 -18.73 30.72
CA SER A 141 12.60 -18.12 31.15
C SER A 141 13.74 -18.21 30.12
N LYS A 142 13.71 -19.13 29.14
CA LYS A 142 14.80 -19.26 28.14
C LYS A 142 14.60 -18.40 26.89
N VAL A 143 13.35 -18.10 26.51
CA VAL A 143 13.04 -17.32 25.30
C VAL A 143 13.30 -15.82 25.51
N THR A 144 12.98 -15.30 26.69
CA THR A 144 13.27 -13.90 27.08
C THR A 144 14.77 -13.62 27.14
N ASP A 145 15.58 -14.58 27.59
CA ASP A 145 17.04 -14.45 27.62
C ASP A 145 17.69 -14.54 26.22
N LEU A 146 17.13 -15.33 25.30
CA LEU A 146 17.59 -15.41 23.91
C LEU A 146 17.20 -14.17 23.09
N LEU A 147 16.04 -13.57 23.36
CA LEU A 147 15.61 -12.31 22.74
C LEU A 147 16.49 -11.13 23.17
N LYS A 148 16.82 -11.03 24.47
CA LYS A 148 17.77 -10.01 24.98
C LYS A 148 19.19 -10.14 24.40
N LYS A 149 19.63 -11.37 24.10
CA LYS A 149 20.95 -11.63 23.50
C LYS A 149 21.05 -11.21 22.03
N LYS A 150 19.92 -10.97 21.35
CA LYS A 150 19.86 -10.52 19.94
C LYS A 150 19.82 -9.00 19.80
N GLU A 151 19.33 -8.28 20.81
CA GLU A 151 19.34 -6.79 20.84
C GLU A 151 20.74 -6.20 21.07
N SER A 152 21.71 -6.98 21.57
CA SER A 152 23.08 -6.50 21.83
C SER A 152 23.98 -6.38 20.60
N VAL A 153 23.48 -6.66 19.38
CA VAL A 153 24.29 -6.63 18.13
C VAL A 153 23.82 -5.57 17.10
N SER A 154 22.79 -4.76 17.40
CA SER A 154 22.42 -3.61 16.56
C SER A 154 23.07 -2.29 17.04
N PRO A 155 23.60 -1.42 16.15
CA PRO A 155 24.40 -0.27 16.54
C PRO A 155 23.56 0.80 17.25
N LYS A 156 24.06 1.27 18.41
CA LYS A 156 23.45 2.33 19.22
C LYS A 156 23.35 3.64 18.42
N LEU A 157 22.13 4.09 18.14
CA LEU A 157 21.85 5.51 17.91
C LEU A 157 21.62 6.17 19.28
N SER A 158 22.58 6.99 19.68
CA SER A 158 22.59 7.78 20.91
C SER A 158 21.55 8.92 20.87
N PRO A 159 20.75 9.14 21.94
CA PRO A 159 19.94 10.33 22.08
C PRO A 159 20.82 11.52 22.50
N ALA A 160 20.93 12.51 21.64
CA ALA A 160 21.58 13.78 21.93
C ALA A 160 20.69 14.70 22.79
N ASN A 161 21.29 15.22 23.87
CA ASN A 161 21.03 16.50 24.52
C ASN A 161 19.60 16.90 24.94
N ILE A 162 19.26 16.63 26.20
CA ILE A 162 18.46 17.57 27.01
C ILE A 162 19.43 18.27 27.97
N GLN A 163 19.88 19.47 27.60
CA GLN A 163 20.68 20.32 28.48
C GLN A 163 19.79 20.99 29.54
N LYS A 164 20.25 20.91 30.79
CA LYS A 164 19.78 21.69 31.94
C LYS A 164 20.36 23.12 31.90
N GLY A 165 19.54 24.09 32.29
CA GLY A 165 19.92 25.43 32.75
C GLY A 165 18.68 26.34 32.68
N ASN A 166 18.31 27.18 33.65
CA ASN A 166 18.86 27.54 34.94
C ASN A 166 17.73 28.20 35.77
N ALA A 167 17.82 28.13 37.10
CA ALA A 167 16.83 28.68 38.02
C ALA A 167 16.88 30.22 38.12
N LYS A 168 15.71 30.88 38.26
CA LYS A 168 15.53 32.15 39.01
C LYS A 168 14.13 32.22 39.63
N LYS A 169 14.07 32.12 40.98
CA LYS A 169 12.98 32.60 41.87
C LYS A 169 13.07 34.14 41.98
N PRO A 170 12.02 34.92 42.35
CA PRO A 170 11.44 34.82 43.70
C PRO A 170 9.96 35.28 43.93
N LYS A 171 9.46 34.89 45.13
CA LYS A 171 8.60 35.64 46.11
C LYS A 171 7.19 36.09 45.67
N SER A 172 6.09 35.56 46.21
CA SER A 172 5.49 35.66 47.57
C SER A 172 4.25 36.57 47.56
N GLY A 173 3.10 36.11 48.06
CA GLY A 173 2.06 37.03 48.56
C GLY A 173 0.58 36.64 48.35
N LYS A 174 0.04 35.89 49.32
CA LYS A 174 -1.27 36.08 50.01
C LYS A 174 -2.58 36.32 49.21
N LYS A 175 -3.57 35.45 49.52
CA LYS A 175 -5.00 35.72 49.89
C LYS A 175 -5.84 36.51 48.84
N LYS A 176 -7.08 36.16 48.48
CA LYS A 176 -8.23 35.72 49.28
C LYS A 176 -9.42 35.41 48.35
N SER A 177 -10.38 34.65 48.87
CA SER A 177 -11.71 34.31 48.36
C SER A 177 -12.60 35.48 47.89
N LYS A 178 -13.45 35.20 46.88
CA LYS A 178 -14.87 35.58 46.67
C LYS A 178 -15.22 35.01 45.28
N LYS A 179 -16.24 34.17 45.09
CA LYS A 179 -17.64 34.22 45.50
C LYS A 179 -18.18 32.81 45.61
#